data_AF-A0AAN4NQL1-F1
#
_entry.id   AF-A0AAN4NQL1-F1
#
_cell.length_a   1.000
_cell.length_b   1.000
_cell.length_c   1.000
_cell.angle_alpha   90.00
_cell.angle_beta   90.00
_cell.angle_gamma   90.00
#
_symmetry.space_group_name_H-M   'P 1'
#
loop_
_entity.id
_entity.type
_entity.pdbx_description
1 polymer ?
#
loop_
_entity_poly.entity_id
_entity_poly.type
_entity_poly.pdbx_seq_one_letter_code
_entity_poly.pdbx_strand_id
1 'polypeptide(L)' 'MNEWLKKKALKNHSSGLSRVYVICIANTRQVIGYYCLSTGSIQRNLAPGAMRRNAPESLPVVVLGRLAIDQA' A
#
# COMPACT_ATOMS: atom_id res chain seq x y z
N MET A 1 3.17 12.78 -11.22
CA MET A 1 2.39 11.68 -10.58
C MET A 1 1.56 10.84 -11.57
N ASN A 2 1.53 9.51 -11.40
CA ASN A 2 1.44 8.50 -12.48
C ASN A 2 0.03 8.08 -12.95
N GLU A 3 -0.04 7.50 -14.16
CA GLU A 3 -1.26 6.96 -14.81
C GLU A 3 -2.03 5.93 -13.97
N TRP A 4 -1.32 5.15 -13.15
CA TRP A 4 -1.97 4.17 -12.29
C TRP A 4 -2.88 4.82 -11.24
N LEU A 5 -2.47 5.95 -10.65
CA LEU A 5 -3.30 6.68 -9.68
C LEU A 5 -4.60 7.16 -10.34
N LYS A 6 -4.49 7.73 -11.55
CA LYS A 6 -5.64 8.27 -12.30
C LYS A 6 -6.61 7.19 -12.77
N LYS A 7 -6.09 6.03 -13.20
CA LYS A 7 -6.89 5.00 -13.90
C LYS A 7 -7.31 3.82 -13.04
N LYS A 8 -6.60 3.53 -11.94
CA LYS A 8 -6.76 2.26 -11.20
C LYS A 8 -7.00 2.44 -9.71
N ALA A 9 -6.44 3.48 -9.08
CA ALA A 9 -6.47 3.61 -7.63
C ALA A 9 -7.88 3.63 -7.04
N LEU A 10 -8.81 4.42 -7.61
CA LEU A 10 -10.17 4.52 -7.10
C LEU A 10 -10.90 3.18 -7.16
N LYS A 11 -10.78 2.46 -8.29
CA LYS A 11 -11.38 1.13 -8.45
C LYS A 11 -10.80 0.14 -7.44
N ASN A 12 -9.49 0.14 -7.25
CA ASN A 12 -8.85 -0.74 -6.27
C ASN A 12 -9.27 -0.44 -4.83
N HIS A 13 -9.48 0.84 -4.50
CA HIS A 13 -9.99 1.27 -3.20
C HIS A 13 -11.43 0.83 -3.00
N SER A 14 -12.30 1.11 -3.98
CA SER A 14 -13.74 0.80 -3.88
C SER A 14 -14.01 -0.70 -3.89
N SER A 15 -13.18 -1.50 -4.57
CA SER A 15 -13.31 -2.96 -4.57
C SER A 15 -12.64 -3.65 -3.37
N GLY A 16 -11.98 -2.90 -2.48
CA GLY A 16 -11.27 -3.45 -1.32
C GLY A 16 -9.97 -4.20 -1.64
N LEU A 17 -9.51 -4.20 -2.89
CA LEU A 17 -8.24 -4.85 -3.28
C LEU A 17 -7.03 -4.18 -2.62
N SER A 18 -7.07 -2.86 -2.47
CA SER A 18 -6.08 -2.12 -1.70
C SER A 18 -6.69 -0.82 -1.20
N ARG A 19 -6.41 -0.44 0.05
CA ARG A 19 -6.73 0.91 0.54
C ARG A 19 -5.71 1.89 -0.03
N VAL A 20 -6.17 2.87 -0.80
CA VAL A 20 -5.34 3.95 -1.33
C VAL A 20 -5.56 5.22 -0.52
N TYR A 21 -4.47 5.86 -0.12
CA TYR A 21 -4.45 7.15 0.56
C TYR A 21 -3.72 8.16 -0.32
N VAL A 22 -4.21 9.40 -0.33
CA VAL A 22 -3.63 10.50 -1.08
C VAL A 22 -3.23 11.61 -0.13
N ILE A 23 -2.13 12.28 -0.44
CA ILE A 23 -1.63 13.45 0.28
C ILE A 23 -1.99 14.66 -0.57
N CYS A 24 -2.73 15.60 0.01
CA CYS A 24 -3.16 16.81 -0.67
C CYS A 24 -2.52 18.04 -0.01
N ILE A 25 -2.26 19.09 -0.79
CA ILE A 25 -1.95 20.41 -0.23
C ILE A 25 -3.19 20.91 0.52
N ALA A 26 -3.00 21.41 1.74
CA ALA A 26 -4.07 21.89 2.59
C ALA A 26 -4.98 22.89 1.86
N ASN A 27 -6.29 22.74 2.03
CA ASN A 27 -7.32 23.58 1.40
C ASN A 27 -7.33 23.53 -0.14
N THR A 28 -6.69 22.54 -0.76
CA THR A 28 -6.76 22.33 -2.21
C THR A 28 -7.19 20.89 -2.55
N ARG A 29 -7.46 20.64 -3.83
CA ARG A 29 -7.62 19.29 -4.39
C ARG A 29 -6.35 18.77 -5.06
N GLN A 30 -5.24 19.48 -4.92
CA GLN A 30 -3.99 19.08 -5.53
C GLN A 30 -3.37 17.95 -4.72
N VAL A 31 -3.34 16.77 -5.32
CA VAL A 31 -2.61 15.63 -4.79
C VAL A 31 -1.11 15.86 -5.04
N ILE A 32 -0.28 15.61 -4.04
CA ILE A 32 1.20 15.70 -4.11
C ILE A 32 1.88 14.37 -3.73
N GLY A 33 1.10 13.35 -3.39
CA GLY A 33 1.62 12.03 -3.09
C GLY A 33 0.51 11.04 -2.87
N TYR A 34 0.84 9.76 -2.92
CA TYR A 34 -0.09 8.68 -2.59
C TYR A 34 0.66 7.44 -2.13
N TYR A 35 -0.04 6.61 -1.37
CA TYR A 35 0.39 5.25 -1.07
C TYR A 35 -0.79 4.28 -1.06
N CYS A 36 -0.53 2.99 -1.28
CA CYS A 36 -1.56 1.96 -1.16
C CYS A 36 -1.13 0.80 -0.26
N LEU A 37 -2.09 0.30 0.51
CA LEU A 37 -1.93 -0.80 1.44
C LEU A 37 -2.88 -1.94 1.05
N SER A 38 -2.39 -3.18 1.09
CA SER A 38 -3.23 -4.37 0.95
C SER A 38 -2.92 -5.38 2.05
N THR A 39 -3.91 -6.17 2.44
CA THR A 39 -3.70 -7.32 3.31
C THR A 39 -3.01 -8.44 2.54
N GLY A 40 -2.16 -9.20 3.21
CA GLY A 40 -1.50 -10.35 2.61
C GLY A 40 -0.95 -11.29 3.67
N SER A 41 -0.30 -12.35 3.21
CA SER A 41 0.47 -13.22 4.07
C SER A 41 1.77 -13.64 3.40
N ILE A 42 2.79 -13.90 4.22
CA ILE A 42 4.06 -14.46 3.77
C ILE A 42 4.30 -15.79 4.47
N GLN A 43 4.96 -16.72 3.77
CA GLN A 43 5.38 -17.97 4.40
C GLN A 43 6.50 -17.69 5.41
N ARG A 44 6.47 -18.39 6.55
CA ARG A 44 7.42 -18.22 7.65
C ARG A 44 8.87 -18.37 7.20
N ASN A 45 9.17 -19.28 6.29
CA ASN A 45 10.52 -19.49 5.76
C ASN A 45 11.07 -18.30 4.95
N LEU A 46 10.21 -17.43 4.43
CA LEU A 46 10.58 -16.20 3.70
C LEU A 46 10.69 -14.97 4.61
N ALA A 47 10.28 -15.09 5.88
CA ALA A 47 10.28 -13.97 6.83
C ALA A 47 11.68 -13.76 7.47
N PRO A 48 12.08 -12.51 7.74
CA PRO A 48 13.22 -12.18 8.59
C PRO A 48 13.26 -12.98 9.90
N GLY A 49 14.46 -13.37 10.34
CA GLY A 49 14.67 -14.22 11.52
C GLY A 49 13.91 -13.78 12.78
N ALA A 50 13.89 -12.47 13.04
CA ALA A 50 13.20 -11.90 14.19
C ALA A 50 11.69 -12.18 14.20
N MET A 51 11.05 -12.33 13.03
CA MET A 51 9.61 -12.59 12.90
C MET A 51 9.27 -14.09 12.89
N ARG A 52 10.26 -15.00 12.78
CA ARG A 52 10.02 -16.44 12.64
C ARG A 52 9.80 -17.16 13.97
N ARG A 53 10.35 -16.64 15.07
CA ARG A 53 10.35 -17.33 16.36
C ARG A 53 8.92 -17.46 16.89
N ASN A 54 8.48 -18.70 17.14
CA ASN A 54 7.14 -19.04 17.62
C ASN A 54 5.99 -18.55 16.72
N ALA A 55 6.27 -18.27 15.43
CA ALA A 55 5.28 -17.77 14.49
C ALA A 55 4.58 -18.91 13.73
N PRO A 56 3.31 -18.73 13.32
CA PRO A 56 2.60 -19.67 12.45
C PRO A 56 3.27 -19.79 11.07
N GLU A 57 2.92 -20.83 10.30
CA GLU A 57 3.46 -21.03 8.94
C GLU A 57 3.16 -19.86 7.99
N SER A 58 2.02 -19.18 8.19
CA SER A 58 1.62 -18.01 7.42
C SER A 58 1.53 -16.79 8.33
N LEU A 59 2.36 -15.79 8.07
CA LEU A 59 2.41 -14.57 8.85
C LEU A 59 1.53 -13.51 8.17
N PRO A 60 0.58 -12.88 8.89
CA PRO A 60 -0.21 -11.80 8.33
C PRO A 60 0.69 -10.56 8.13
N VAL A 61 0.54 -9.90 6.99
CA VAL A 61 1.27 -8.67 6.66
C VAL A 61 0.33 -7.63 6.06
N VAL A 62 0.76 -6.38 6.15
CA VAL A 62 0.22 -5.29 5.34
C VAL A 62 1.29 -4.92 4.32
N VAL A 63 0.95 -5.05 3.03
CA VAL A 63 1.86 -4.78 1.93
C VAL A 63 1.73 -3.31 1.53
N LEU A 64 2.83 -2.58 1.55
CA LEU A 64 2.96 -1.28 0.89
C LEU A 64 3.13 -1.52 -0.61
N GLY A 65 2.04 -1.52 -1.36
CA GLY A 65 2.06 -1.89 -2.77
C GLY A 65 2.64 -0.82 -3.69
N ARG A 66 2.35 0.45 -3.40
CA ARG A 66 2.83 1.61 -4.15
C ARG A 66 3.01 2.78 -3.19
N LEU A 67 4.06 3.56 -3.44
CA LEU A 67 4.35 4.83 -2.79
C LEU A 67 4.93 5.76 -3.85
N ALA A 68 4.41 6.97 -3.95
CA ALA A 68 5.00 8.00 -4.79
C ALA A 68 4.69 9.39 -4.22
N ILE A 69 5.65 10.28 -4.39
CA ILE A 69 5.53 11.72 -4.16
C ILE A 69 5.70 12.42 -5.51
N ASP A 70 5.02 13.53 -5.72
CA ASP A 70 5.20 14.33 -6.93
C ASP A 70 6.58 15.02 -6.92
N GLN A 71 7.21 15.13 -8.10
CA GLN A 71 8.59 15.62 -8.23
C GLN A 71 8.71 17.14 -8.44
N ALA A 72 7.64 17.90 -8.15
CA ALA A 72 7.61 19.35 -8.33
C ALA A 72 8.72 20.08 -7.56
#